data_AF-A0A060BTD3-F1
#
_entry.id   AF-A0A060BTD3-F1
#
_cell.length_a   1.000
_cell.length_b   1.000
_cell.length_c   1.000
_cell.angle_alpha   90.00
_cell.angle_beta   90.00
_cell.angle_gamma   90.00
#
_symmetry.space_group_name_H-M   'P 1'
#
loop_
_entity.id
_entity.type
_entity.pdbx_description
1 polymer ?
#
loop_
_entity_poly.entity_id
_entity_poly.type
_entity_poly.pdbx_seq_one_letter_code
_entity_poly.pdbx_strand_id
1 'polypeptide(L)'
;LLILKKKYINEELETYQIVNIPHNGLDLPLNYFDEESYQKIYTYQRIINIEKLDPKNAYILKFDGLMAKAKIYLNGKDLGEYISLYLPFSVD
;
A
#
# COMPACT_ATOMS: atom_id res chain seq x y z
N LEU A 1 1.89 1.03 -2.70
CA LEU A 1 1.25 0.03 -1.83
C LEU A 1 -0.07 0.61 -1.30
N LEU A 2 -1.12 0.48 -2.11
CA LEU A 2 -2.23 1.42 -2.11
C LEU A 2 -3.25 1.06 -1.01
N ILE A 3 -3.54 1.97 -0.10
CA ILE A 3 -4.92 2.17 0.38
C ILE A 3 -5.34 3.46 -0.29
N LEU A 4 -5.86 3.35 -1.50
CA LEU A 4 -6.34 4.50 -2.23
C LEU A 4 -7.64 4.97 -1.58
N LYS A 5 -7.67 6.23 -1.14
CA LYS A 5 -8.93 6.96 -1.31
C LYS A 5 -9.28 6.85 -2.80
N LYS A 6 -10.52 6.46 -3.10
CA LYS A 6 -11.03 6.21 -4.47
C LYS A 6 -10.67 7.33 -5.48
N LYS A 7 -10.41 8.55 -4.97
CA LYS A 7 -9.95 9.73 -5.72
C LYS A 7 -8.69 9.48 -6.58
N TYR A 8 -7.70 8.71 -6.14
CA TYR A 8 -6.38 8.66 -6.81
C TYR A 8 -6.12 7.40 -7.64
N ILE A 9 -7.18 6.67 -8.02
CA ILE A 9 -7.06 5.35 -8.68
C ILE A 9 -6.40 5.42 -10.07
N ASN A 10 -6.37 6.60 -10.71
CA ASN A 10 -5.80 6.81 -12.05
C ASN A 10 -4.96 8.10 -12.17
N GLU A 11 -4.61 8.72 -11.05
CA GLU A 11 -3.92 10.01 -11.01
C GLU A 11 -2.67 9.91 -10.14
N GLU A 12 -1.64 10.69 -10.46
CA GLU A 12 -0.50 10.87 -9.57
C GLU A 12 -0.97 11.59 -8.29
N LEU A 13 -0.39 11.23 -7.14
CA LEU A 13 -0.70 11.92 -5.90
C LEU A 13 -0.30 13.40 -6.01
N GLU A 14 -1.25 14.32 -5.81
CA GLU A 14 -0.99 15.77 -5.84
C GLU A 14 0.07 16.21 -4.81
N THR A 15 0.08 15.55 -3.64
CA THR A 15 1.03 15.79 -2.54
C THR A 15 1.44 14.46 -1.93
N TYR A 16 2.76 14.22 -1.85
CA TYR A 16 3.31 12.98 -1.29
C TYR A 16 4.70 13.20 -0.69
N GLN A 17 5.14 12.22 0.09
CA GLN A 17 6.51 12.05 0.54
C GLN A 17 7.12 10.80 -0.08
N ILE A 18 8.38 10.89 -0.53
CA ILE A 18 9.14 9.72 -0.97
C ILE A 18 9.57 8.93 0.26
N VAL A 19 9.19 7.65 0.32
CA VAL A 19 9.48 6.77 1.45
C VAL A 19 10.00 5.43 0.97
N ASN A 20 10.82 4.80 1.79
CA ASN A 20 11.26 3.43 1.60
C ASN A 20 10.44 2.50 2.51
N ILE A 21 10.11 1.31 2.02
CA ILE A 21 9.46 0.25 2.82
C ILE A 21 10.56 -0.59 3.49
N PRO A 22 10.40 -1.01 4.77
CA PRO A 22 9.24 -0.82 5.65
C PRO A 22 9.08 0.63 6.13
N HIS A 23 7.83 1.11 6.24
CA HIS A 23 7.49 2.48 6.61
C HIS A 23 6.36 2.51 7.64
N ASN A 24 6.48 3.40 8.62
CA ASN A 24 5.42 3.70 9.58
C ASN A 24 4.67 4.98 9.15
N GLY A 25 3.34 4.93 9.07
CA GLY A 25 2.54 6.05 8.56
C GLY A 25 2.59 7.32 9.43
N LEU A 26 2.87 7.16 10.73
CA LEU A 26 3.00 8.25 11.69
C LEU A 26 4.01 7.85 12.77
N ASP A 27 5.11 8.58 12.88
CA ASP A 27 6.03 8.42 14.00
C ASP A 27 5.43 9.01 15.27
N LEU A 28 5.49 8.24 16.36
CA LEU A 28 4.88 8.57 17.63
C LEU A 28 5.95 8.91 18.68
N PRO A 29 5.64 9.84 19.60
CA PRO A 29 6.46 10.06 20.79
C PRO A 29 6.68 8.76 21.58
N LEU A 30 7.76 8.69 22.33
CA LEU A 30 8.04 7.53 23.17
C LEU A 30 6.95 7.28 24.23
N ASN A 31 6.37 8.34 24.81
CA ASN A 31 5.41 8.26 25.91
C ASN A 31 4.30 9.30 25.76
N TYR A 32 3.17 9.05 26.41
CA TYR A 32 2.03 9.99 26.55
C TYR A 32 1.48 10.53 25.21
N PHE A 33 1.54 9.73 24.16
CA PHE A 33 0.88 10.04 22.89
C PHE A 33 -0.56 9.51 22.89
N ASP A 34 -1.37 10.06 22.00
CA ASP A 34 -2.74 9.62 21.74
C ASP A 34 -2.75 8.39 20.82
N GLU A 35 -3.24 7.23 21.29
CA GLU A 35 -3.32 6.00 20.47
C GLU A 35 -4.29 6.08 19.28
N GLU A 36 -5.18 7.07 19.25
CA GLU A 36 -6.05 7.28 18.09
C GLU A 36 -5.33 7.99 16.94
N SER A 37 -4.18 8.61 17.23
CA SER A 37 -3.46 9.45 16.27
C SER A 37 -3.03 8.74 14.98
N TYR A 38 -2.73 7.44 15.05
CA TYR A 38 -2.35 6.61 13.88
C TYR A 38 -3.54 5.96 13.17
N GLN A 39 -4.76 6.06 13.72
CA GLN A 39 -5.96 5.40 13.19
C GLN A 39 -6.53 6.16 11.99
N LYS A 40 -5.75 6.22 10.91
CA LYS A 40 -6.02 7.00 9.70
C LYS A 40 -5.81 6.17 8.45
N ILE A 41 -6.32 6.67 7.34
CA ILE A 41 -6.13 6.05 6.03
C ILE A 41 -4.83 6.59 5.42
N TYR A 42 -3.91 5.69 5.08
CA TYR A 42 -2.63 6.01 4.44
C TYR A 42 -2.60 5.50 3.01
N THR A 43 -2.19 6.33 2.05
CA THR A 43 -2.07 5.95 0.65
C THR A 43 -0.60 5.86 0.24
N TYR A 44 -0.18 4.75 -0.36
CA TYR A 44 1.15 4.65 -0.97
C TYR A 44 1.02 4.32 -2.45
N GLN A 45 1.70 5.08 -3.32
CA GLN A 45 1.78 4.81 -4.75
C GLN A 45 3.19 4.30 -5.10
N ARG A 46 3.28 3.38 -6.06
CA ARG A 46 4.56 2.88 -6.57
C ARG A 46 4.43 2.61 -8.06
N ILE A 47 5.36 3.17 -8.83
CA ILE A 47 5.55 2.82 -10.24
C ILE A 47 6.42 1.57 -10.29
N ILE A 48 5.96 0.54 -11.00
CA ILE A 48 6.69 -0.72 -11.19
C ILE A 48 7.08 -0.77 -12.67
N ASN A 49 8.36 -0.54 -12.95
CA ASN A 49 8.90 -0.59 -14.31
C ASN A 49 9.34 -2.02 -14.62
N ILE A 50 8.66 -2.67 -15.55
CA ILE A 50 9.03 -3.99 -16.09
C ILE A 50 9.29 -3.79 -17.58
N GLU A 51 10.55 -3.92 -18.01
CA GLU A 51 10.96 -3.63 -19.40
C GLU A 51 10.26 -4.53 -20.43
N LYS A 52 10.01 -5.79 -20.08
CA LYS A 52 9.30 -6.75 -20.92
C LYS A 52 8.50 -7.72 -20.07
N LEU A 53 7.20 -7.73 -20.26
CA LEU A 53 6.32 -8.76 -19.71
C LEU A 53 6.40 -10.01 -20.60
N ASP A 54 6.70 -11.15 -20.01
CA ASP A 54 6.63 -12.45 -20.66
C ASP A 54 5.29 -13.11 -20.30
N PRO A 55 4.43 -13.42 -21.28
CA PRO A 55 3.14 -14.07 -21.02
C PRO A 55 3.26 -15.48 -20.41
N LYS A 56 4.46 -16.08 -20.38
CA LYS A 56 4.71 -17.37 -19.72
C LYS A 56 4.99 -17.24 -18.21
N ASN A 57 5.24 -16.03 -17.72
CA ASN A 57 5.56 -15.78 -16.33
C ASN A 57 4.34 -15.24 -15.56
N ALA A 58 4.23 -15.63 -14.29
CA ALA A 58 3.32 -15.01 -13.33
C ALA A 58 4.04 -13.84 -12.62
N TYR A 59 3.35 -12.70 -12.48
CA TYR A 59 3.88 -11.51 -11.82
C TYR A 59 3.08 -11.25 -10.56
N ILE A 60 3.60 -11.71 -9.42
CA ILE A 60 2.87 -11.70 -8.15
C ILE A 60 3.36 -10.56 -7.27
N LEU A 61 2.43 -9.73 -6.78
CA LEU A 61 2.73 -8.75 -5.75
C LEU A 61 2.59 -9.40 -4.37
N LYS A 62 3.73 -9.62 -3.71
CA LYS A 62 3.78 -10.20 -2.36
C LYS A 62 3.91 -9.12 -1.29
N PHE A 63 3.09 -9.23 -0.26
CA PHE A 63 3.12 -8.40 0.93
C PHE A 63 3.54 -9.28 2.09
N ASP A 64 4.68 -8.98 2.72
CA ASP A 64 5.12 -9.73 3.90
C ASP A 64 4.30 -9.36 5.15
N GLY A 65 3.77 -8.14 5.19
CA GLY A 65 2.86 -7.67 6.23
C GLY A 65 2.43 -6.22 6.01
N LEU A 66 1.25 -5.88 6.50
CA LEU A 66 0.74 -4.51 6.62
C LEU A 66 -0.25 -4.47 7.78
N MET A 67 -0.50 -3.28 8.34
CA MET A 67 -1.54 -3.08 9.36
C MET A 67 -2.59 -2.08 8.83
N ALA A 68 -3.90 -2.33 8.89
CA ALA A 68 -4.62 -3.57 9.22
C ALA A 68 -5.51 -4.08 8.07
N LYS A 69 -5.90 -3.19 7.17
CA LYS A 69 -6.71 -3.47 5.99
C LYS A 69 -6.14 -2.71 4.80
N ALA A 70 -5.95 -3.39 3.68
CA ALA A 70 -5.51 -2.79 2.44
C ALA A 70 -6.51 -3.00 1.30
N LYS A 71 -6.59 -2.01 0.42
CA LYS A 71 -7.41 -2.04 -0.80
C LYS A 71 -6.50 -1.79 -2.00
N ILE A 72 -6.22 -2.85 -2.75
CA ILE A 72 -5.14 -2.83 -3.74
C ILE A 72 -5.71 -2.52 -5.11
N TYR A 73 -5.03 -1.61 -5.82
CA TYR A 73 -5.30 -1.32 -7.21
C TYR A 73 -4.02 -1.42 -8.05
N LEU A 74 -4.16 -1.86 -9.28
CA LEU A 74 -3.09 -1.86 -10.28
C LEU A 74 -3.64 -1.28 -11.58
N ASN A 75 -3.05 -0.18 -12.05
CA ASN A 75 -3.48 0.51 -13.27
C ASN A 75 -5.00 0.76 -13.32
N GLY A 76 -5.57 1.23 -12.21
CA GLY A 76 -7.01 1.48 -12.08
C GLY A 76 -7.89 0.28 -11.74
N LYS A 77 -7.38 -0.95 -11.89
CA LYS A 77 -8.12 -2.19 -11.62
C LYS A 77 -8.09 -2.52 -10.13
N ASP A 78 -9.26 -2.80 -9.55
CA ASP A 78 -9.41 -3.31 -8.18
C ASP A 78 -8.93 -4.78 -8.13
N LEU A 79 -7.95 -5.06 -7.28
CA LEU A 79 -7.42 -6.41 -7.05
C LEU A 79 -7.93 -7.03 -5.76
N GLY A 80 -8.74 -6.31 -4.97
CA GLY A 80 -9.38 -6.83 -3.77
C GLY A 80 -9.05 -6.11 -2.48
N GLU A 81 -9.68 -6.59 -1.41
CA GLU A 81 -9.50 -6.13 -0.04
C GLU A 81 -8.85 -7.22 0.79
N TYR A 82 -7.81 -6.84 1.54
CA TYR A 82 -7.03 -7.74 2.34
C TYR A 82 -7.00 -7.23 3.76
N ILE A 83 -7.50 -8.02 4.70
CA ILE A 83 -7.41 -7.74 6.13
C ILE A 83 -6.29 -8.64 6.66
N SER A 84 -5.19 -8.00 7.03
CA SER A 84 -4.06 -8.68 7.64
C SER A 84 -3.43 -7.74 8.65
N LEU A 85 -3.03 -8.28 9.79
CA LEU A 85 -2.30 -7.53 10.81
C LEU A 85 -0.80 -7.84 10.72
N TYR A 86 -0.46 -9.11 10.48
CA TYR A 86 0.91 -9.63 10.53
C TYR A 86 1.17 -10.74 9.51
N LEU A 87 0.13 -11.23 8.82
CA LEU A 87 0.24 -12.38 7.93
C LEU A 87 0.56 -11.92 6.51
N PRO A 88 1.49 -12.61 5.83
CA PRO A 88 1.77 -12.31 4.45
C PRO A 88 0.58 -12.68 3.56
N PHE A 89 0.44 -11.96 2.45
CA PHE A 89 -0.50 -12.32 1.39
C PHE A 89 0.07 -11.93 0.03
N SER A 90 -0.49 -12.54 -1.01
CA SER A 90 -0.08 -12.31 -2.39
C SER A 90 -1.28 -11.91 -3.24
N VAL A 91 -1.02 -11.09 -4.24
CA VAL A 91 -1.99 -10.64 -5.23
C VAL A 91 -1.44 -10.92 -6.62
N ASP A 92 -2.26 -11.52 -7.47
CA ASP A 92 -2.00 -11.78 -8.88
C ASP A 92 -2.67 -10.72 -9.76
#